data_AF-A0A6J1NK75-F1
#
_entry.id   AF-A0A6J1NK75-F1
#
_cell.length_a   1.000
_cell.length_b   1.000
_cell.length_c   1.000
_cell.angle_alpha   90.00
_cell.angle_beta   90.00
_cell.angle_gamma   90.00
#
_symmetry.space_group_name_H-M   'P 1'
#
loop_
_entity.id
_entity.type
_entity.pdbx_description
1 polymer ?
#
loop_
_entity_poly.entity_id
_entity_poly.type
_entity_poly.pdbx_seq_one_letter_code
_entity_poly.pdbx_strand_id
1 'polypeptide(L)'
;MFRGDNAHSLSYEQQAKFIQDRITNVEKNFGELCVGFGDYTRKTARLRDMGDELARILKEYANNEIVNKSLSTGLDNLSITLTAIEEYRNCEVQRLEAKVMGELCQYESICKHAREELKHTMNVREKEMARKKVLDKAKERQPFNRQQVTYAESELLKATAEMSRSAKGLSEQTEFFEKRKLAQLKTLLSDFVRIEMTFHAKAVELLTVAFQQIADINDRADLENFKRKLRSPEKQVSTGISVRSSSLASLMNPQYSPARDDEDSMTLGRLRSPEKNLSAKSRSGSLAAMMNHSSSREETSDSDGSRDHSTSEDTESR
;
A
#
# COMPACT_ATOMS: atom_id res chain seq x y z
N MET A 1 51.15 -36.15 -22.03
CA MET A 1 50.34 -35.87 -20.82
C MET A 1 49.63 -34.54 -21.02
N PHE A 2 48.37 -34.56 -21.46
CA PHE A 2 47.52 -33.36 -21.55
C PHE A 2 46.61 -33.30 -20.32
N ARG A 3 47.05 -32.57 -19.29
CA ARG A 3 46.24 -32.17 -18.13
C ARG A 3 46.48 -30.68 -17.93
N GLY A 4 45.67 -29.84 -18.57
CA GLY A 4 45.77 -28.40 -18.42
C GLY A 4 44.45 -27.67 -18.65
N ASP A 5 43.62 -28.12 -19.60
CA ASP A 5 42.47 -27.33 -20.04
C ASP A 5 41.14 -27.61 -19.32
N ASN A 6 41.04 -28.69 -18.53
CA ASN A 6 39.78 -29.07 -17.86
C ASN A 6 39.50 -28.33 -16.55
N ALA A 7 40.53 -27.83 -15.84
CA ALA A 7 40.35 -27.24 -14.52
C ALA A 7 39.62 -25.87 -14.57
N HIS A 8 39.95 -25.03 -15.56
CA HIS A 8 39.26 -23.76 -15.77
C HIS A 8 37.84 -23.95 -16.32
N SER A 9 37.61 -24.96 -17.15
CA SER A 9 36.27 -25.26 -17.68
C SER A 9 35.29 -25.71 -16.58
N LEU A 10 35.75 -26.58 -15.67
CA LEU A 10 34.96 -27.07 -14.54
C LEU A 10 34.60 -25.96 -13.55
N SER A 11 35.48 -24.96 -13.37
CA SER A 11 35.25 -23.82 -12.47
C SER A 11 34.11 -22.91 -12.93
N TYR A 12 34.00 -22.61 -14.23
CA TYR A 12 32.94 -21.72 -14.74
C TYR A 12 31.56 -22.36 -14.77
N GLU A 13 31.47 -23.65 -15.07
CA GLU A 13 30.19 -24.37 -15.06
C GLU A 13 29.64 -24.49 -13.64
N GLN A 14 30.53 -24.73 -12.67
CA GLN A 14 30.18 -24.69 -11.24
C GLN A 14 29.74 -23.30 -10.79
N GLN A 15 30.44 -22.24 -11.22
CA GLN A 15 30.08 -20.86 -10.92
C GLN A 15 28.72 -20.48 -11.52
N ALA A 16 28.47 -20.83 -12.79
CA ALA A 16 27.21 -20.56 -13.46
C ALA A 16 26.05 -21.30 -12.77
N LYS A 17 26.25 -22.57 -12.42
CA LYS A 17 25.28 -23.35 -11.66
C LYS A 17 24.99 -22.71 -10.30
N PHE A 18 26.02 -22.31 -9.57
CA PHE A 18 25.87 -21.61 -8.30
C PHE A 18 25.01 -20.34 -8.45
N ILE A 19 25.31 -19.48 -9.43
CA ILE A 19 24.54 -18.24 -9.68
C ILE A 19 23.09 -18.57 -10.06
N GLN A 20 22.87 -19.56 -10.94
CA GLN A 20 21.54 -20.00 -11.34
C GLN A 20 20.72 -20.51 -10.14
N ASP A 21 21.34 -21.32 -9.28
CA ASP A 21 20.71 -21.86 -8.06
C ASP A 21 20.35 -20.72 -7.10
N ARG A 22 21.22 -19.71 -6.95
CA ARG A 22 20.93 -18.51 -6.16
C ARG A 22 19.72 -17.75 -6.69
N ILE A 23 19.67 -17.44 -7.99
CA ILE A 23 18.56 -16.71 -8.59
C ILE A 23 17.25 -17.50 -8.43
N THR A 24 17.27 -18.79 -8.72
CA THR A 24 16.11 -19.68 -8.63
C THR A 24 15.57 -19.74 -7.19
N ASN A 25 16.47 -19.83 -6.21
CA ASN A 25 16.10 -19.85 -4.79
C ASN A 25 15.47 -18.52 -4.35
N VAL A 26 16.01 -17.39 -4.82
CA VAL A 26 15.45 -16.06 -4.53
C VAL A 26 14.06 -15.92 -5.14
N GLU A 27 13.89 -16.24 -6.42
CA GLU A 27 12.61 -16.17 -7.10
C GLU A 27 11.54 -17.01 -6.42
N LYS A 28 11.88 -18.25 -6.02
CA LYS A 28 10.96 -19.12 -5.30
C LYS A 28 10.51 -18.49 -3.97
N ASN A 29 11.46 -18.13 -3.09
CA ASN A 29 11.10 -17.64 -1.76
C ASN A 29 10.39 -16.29 -1.83
N PHE A 30 10.84 -15.36 -2.68
CA PHE A 30 10.19 -14.06 -2.83
C PHE A 30 8.81 -14.20 -3.48
N GLY A 31 8.63 -15.15 -4.38
CA GLY A 31 7.31 -15.51 -4.92
C GLY A 31 6.37 -16.03 -3.82
N GLU A 32 6.83 -16.96 -2.98
CA GLU A 32 6.05 -17.47 -1.85
C GLU A 32 5.70 -16.37 -0.84
N LEU A 33 6.67 -15.49 -0.51
CA LEU A 33 6.43 -14.32 0.34
C LEU A 33 5.41 -13.37 -0.28
N CYS A 34 5.50 -13.11 -1.59
CA CYS A 34 4.56 -12.24 -2.30
C CYS A 34 3.12 -12.78 -2.19
N VAL A 35 2.92 -14.08 -2.41
CA VAL A 35 1.61 -14.71 -2.23
C VAL A 35 1.13 -14.59 -0.79
N GLY A 36 1.99 -14.94 0.19
CA GLY A 36 1.65 -14.90 1.61
C GLY A 36 1.27 -13.50 2.11
N PHE A 37 2.09 -12.49 1.83
CA PHE A 37 1.78 -11.10 2.18
C PHE A 37 0.57 -10.56 1.40
N GLY A 38 0.36 -11.02 0.17
CA GLY A 38 -0.81 -10.64 -0.62
C GLY A 38 -2.11 -11.16 -0.02
N ASP A 39 -2.12 -12.42 0.43
CA ASP A 39 -3.25 -13.00 1.14
C ASP A 39 -3.49 -12.32 2.49
N TYR A 40 -2.42 -12.06 3.24
CA TYR A 40 -2.48 -11.34 4.50
C TYR A 40 -3.14 -9.96 4.31
N THR A 41 -2.61 -9.15 3.40
CA THR A 41 -3.09 -7.79 3.12
C THR A 41 -4.56 -7.78 2.68
N ARG A 42 -4.96 -8.71 1.79
CA ARG A 42 -6.37 -8.85 1.38
C ARG A 42 -7.28 -9.24 2.54
N LYS A 43 -6.84 -10.12 3.43
CA LYS A 43 -7.63 -10.51 4.61
C LYS A 43 -7.75 -9.35 5.60
N THR A 44 -6.70 -8.54 5.79
CA THR A 44 -6.75 -7.31 6.59
C THR A 44 -7.74 -6.30 6.01
N ALA A 45 -7.75 -6.12 4.68
CA ALA A 45 -8.74 -5.26 4.00
C ALA A 45 -10.18 -5.74 4.18
N ARG A 46 -10.41 -7.06 4.18
CA ARG A 46 -11.73 -7.65 4.47
C ARG A 46 -12.12 -7.49 5.94
N LEU A 47 -11.16 -7.57 6.86
CA LEU A 47 -11.43 -7.31 8.28
C LEU A 47 -11.85 -5.86 8.50
N ARG A 48 -11.28 -4.91 7.75
CA ARG A 48 -11.75 -3.52 7.74
C ARG A 48 -13.21 -3.42 7.30
N ASP A 49 -13.58 -4.02 6.16
CA ASP A 49 -15.01 -4.07 5.74
C ASP A 49 -15.90 -4.65 6.86
N MET A 50 -15.39 -5.67 7.53
CA MET A 50 -15.83 -6.24 8.81
C MET A 50 -16.27 -5.19 9.83
N GLY A 51 -15.28 -4.42 10.25
CA GLY A 51 -15.44 -3.41 11.29
C GLY A 51 -16.31 -2.24 10.85
N ASP A 52 -16.22 -1.79 9.59
CA ASP A 52 -17.07 -0.73 9.04
C ASP A 52 -18.55 -1.12 9.10
N GLU A 53 -18.89 -2.36 8.75
CA GLU A 53 -20.25 -2.87 8.83
C GLU A 53 -20.75 -2.98 10.28
N LEU A 54 -19.89 -3.43 11.20
CA LEU A 54 -20.23 -3.47 12.63
C LEU A 54 -20.50 -2.07 13.19
N ALA A 55 -19.65 -1.10 12.85
CA ALA A 55 -19.84 0.30 13.23
C ALA A 55 -21.18 0.84 12.71
N ARG A 56 -21.53 0.52 11.46
CA ARG A 56 -22.82 0.90 10.86
C ARG A 56 -24.01 0.30 11.61
N ILE A 57 -23.98 -0.99 11.94
CA ILE A 57 -25.05 -1.67 12.70
C ILE A 57 -25.23 -1.02 14.08
N LEU A 58 -24.13 -0.72 14.77
CA LEU A 58 -24.17 -0.06 16.09
C LEU A 58 -24.78 1.34 16.00
N LYS A 59 -24.42 2.13 14.97
CA LYS A 59 -25.00 3.45 14.73
C LYS A 59 -26.51 3.36 14.46
N GLU A 60 -26.93 2.38 13.68
CA GLU A 60 -28.33 2.16 13.37
C GLU A 60 -29.14 1.81 14.64
N TYR A 61 -28.60 0.94 15.49
CA TYR A 61 -29.22 0.64 16.78
C TYR A 61 -29.27 1.88 17.68
N ALA A 62 -28.16 2.63 17.79
CA ALA A 62 -28.12 3.87 18.54
C ALA A 62 -29.23 4.85 18.13
N ASN A 63 -29.45 5.04 16.83
CA ASN A 63 -30.48 5.92 16.28
C ASN A 63 -31.91 5.44 16.58
N ASN A 64 -32.12 4.13 16.57
CA ASN A 64 -33.43 3.50 16.81
C ASN A 64 -33.76 3.36 18.30
N GLU A 65 -32.78 3.46 19.19
CA GLU A 65 -32.96 3.40 20.63
C GLU A 65 -33.49 4.72 21.20
N ILE A 66 -34.82 4.83 21.25
CA ILE A 66 -35.52 6.06 21.68
C ILE A 66 -35.76 6.08 23.20
N VAL A 67 -35.69 4.94 23.88
CA VAL A 67 -36.05 4.82 25.31
C VAL A 67 -34.82 4.91 26.19
N ASN A 68 -33.79 4.11 25.91
CA ASN A 68 -32.58 4.01 26.69
C ASN A 68 -31.55 5.01 26.16
N LYS A 69 -31.61 6.25 26.65
CA LYS A 69 -30.81 7.38 26.13
C LYS A 69 -29.32 7.23 26.41
N SER A 70 -28.95 6.67 27.56
CA SER A 70 -27.55 6.41 27.88
C SER A 70 -26.97 5.32 26.97
N LEU A 71 -27.72 4.23 26.75
CA LEU A 71 -27.36 3.16 25.82
C LEU A 71 -27.23 3.69 24.39
N SER A 72 -28.21 4.44 23.90
CA SER A 72 -28.18 5.07 22.58
C SER A 72 -26.89 5.89 22.37
N THR A 73 -26.54 6.72 23.36
CA THR A 73 -25.30 7.54 23.32
C THR A 73 -24.04 6.67 23.35
N GLY A 74 -23.99 5.64 24.20
CA GLY A 74 -22.85 4.72 24.29
C GLY A 74 -22.61 3.93 23.00
N LEU A 75 -23.69 3.46 22.36
CA LEU A 75 -23.63 2.78 21.07
C LEU A 75 -23.16 3.71 19.94
N ASP A 76 -23.61 4.97 19.95
CA ASP A 76 -23.16 5.96 18.97
C ASP A 76 -21.66 6.25 19.11
N ASN A 77 -21.20 6.50 20.33
CA ASN A 77 -19.79 6.75 20.61
C ASN A 77 -18.91 5.55 20.25
N LEU A 78 -19.37 4.33 20.54
CA LEU A 78 -18.66 3.11 20.15
C LEU A 78 -18.57 2.96 18.63
N SER A 79 -19.65 3.26 17.91
CA SER A 79 -19.67 3.24 16.44
C SER A 79 -18.62 4.20 15.86
N ILE A 80 -18.58 5.44 16.34
CA ILE A 80 -17.59 6.44 15.91
C ILE A 80 -16.16 5.95 16.16
N THR A 81 -15.91 5.38 17.35
CA THR A 81 -14.58 4.88 17.71
C THR A 81 -14.16 3.68 16.85
N LEU A 82 -15.09 2.78 16.53
CA LEU A 82 -14.83 1.66 15.61
C LEU A 82 -14.55 2.15 14.19
N THR A 83 -15.30 3.12 13.68
CA THR A 83 -15.00 3.74 12.37
C THR A 83 -13.58 4.30 12.35
N ALA A 84 -13.15 4.99 13.40
CA ALA A 84 -11.78 5.50 13.50
C ALA A 84 -10.73 4.36 13.49
N ILE A 85 -10.97 3.24 14.20
CA ILE A 85 -10.09 2.07 14.17
C ILE A 85 -9.94 1.52 12.74
N GLU A 86 -11.04 1.44 12.00
CA GLU A 86 -11.02 0.90 10.64
C GLU A 86 -10.42 1.87 9.61
N GLU A 87 -10.48 3.19 9.84
CA GLU A 87 -9.69 4.16 9.08
C GLU A 87 -8.18 3.94 9.26
N TYR A 88 -7.72 3.65 10.48
CA TYR A 88 -6.32 3.27 10.72
C TYR A 88 -5.97 1.92 10.09
N ARG A 89 -6.89 0.95 10.09
CA ARG A 89 -6.71 -0.33 9.39
C ARG A 89 -6.61 -0.13 7.88
N ASN A 90 -7.39 0.79 7.30
CA ASN A 90 -7.27 1.15 5.89
C ASN A 90 -5.88 1.72 5.57
N CYS A 91 -5.34 2.58 6.44
CA CYS A 91 -3.98 3.09 6.32
C CYS A 91 -2.92 1.97 6.41
N GLU A 92 -3.12 0.99 7.31
CA GLU A 92 -2.28 -0.20 7.40
C GLU A 92 -2.28 -0.98 6.08
N VAL A 93 -3.45 -1.28 5.52
CA VAL A 93 -3.58 -1.97 4.22
C VAL A 93 -2.83 -1.25 3.12
N GLN A 94 -3.04 0.06 2.96
CA GLN A 94 -2.36 0.85 1.93
C GLN A 94 -0.84 0.83 2.10
N ARG A 95 -0.35 0.86 3.34
CA ARG A 95 1.09 0.80 3.63
C ARG A 95 1.67 -0.58 3.37
N LEU A 96 0.94 -1.66 3.68
CA LEU A 96 1.34 -3.03 3.33
C LEU A 96 1.42 -3.19 1.81
N GLU A 97 0.44 -2.69 1.07
CA GLU A 97 0.45 -2.70 -0.39
C GLU A 97 1.66 -1.95 -0.97
N ALA A 98 1.92 -0.74 -0.48
CA ALA A 98 2.99 0.10 -1.02
C ALA A 98 4.40 -0.40 -0.64
N LYS A 99 4.64 -0.73 0.64
CA LYS A 99 5.99 -0.96 1.18
C LYS A 99 6.41 -2.42 1.24
N VAL A 100 5.44 -3.35 1.24
CA VAL A 100 5.73 -4.79 1.33
C VAL A 100 5.43 -5.44 -0.01
N MET A 101 4.18 -5.34 -0.47
CA MET A 101 3.76 -5.97 -1.74
C MET A 101 4.43 -5.34 -2.95
N GLY A 102 4.48 -4.00 -3.02
CA GLY A 102 5.12 -3.26 -4.11
C GLY A 102 6.59 -3.63 -4.30
N GLU A 103 7.31 -3.91 -3.23
CA GLU A 103 8.71 -4.34 -3.28
C GLU A 103 8.84 -5.81 -3.71
N LEU A 104 8.00 -6.72 -3.20
CA LEU A 104 8.05 -8.14 -3.57
C LEU A 104 7.71 -8.38 -5.04
N CYS A 105 6.71 -7.67 -5.58
CA CYS A 105 6.29 -7.81 -6.98
C CYS A 105 7.41 -7.51 -7.99
N GLN A 106 8.40 -6.70 -7.63
CA GLN A 106 9.52 -6.37 -8.52
C GLN A 106 10.49 -7.55 -8.73
N TYR A 107 10.52 -8.52 -7.81
CA TYR A 107 11.51 -9.60 -7.84
C TYR A 107 11.34 -10.58 -9.00
N GLU A 108 10.14 -10.69 -9.59
CA GLU A 108 9.96 -11.46 -10.83
C GLU A 108 10.81 -10.88 -11.96
N SER A 109 10.75 -9.57 -12.17
CA SER A 109 11.53 -8.88 -13.22
C SER A 109 13.02 -8.88 -12.90
N ILE A 110 13.40 -8.65 -11.64
CA ILE A 110 14.81 -8.64 -11.21
C ILE A 110 15.45 -10.02 -11.45
N CYS A 111 14.79 -11.10 -11.05
CA CYS A 111 15.28 -12.46 -11.24
C CYS A 111 15.35 -12.82 -12.73
N LYS A 112 14.38 -12.38 -13.55
CA LYS A 112 14.40 -12.55 -14.99
C LYS A 112 15.63 -11.91 -15.63
N HIS A 113 15.93 -10.64 -15.33
CA HIS A 113 17.12 -9.97 -15.84
C HIS A 113 18.41 -10.65 -15.38
N ALA A 114 18.50 -11.05 -14.11
CA ALA A 114 19.68 -11.77 -13.62
C ALA A 114 19.93 -13.09 -14.39
N ARG A 115 18.87 -13.82 -14.77
CA ARG A 115 18.99 -15.02 -15.63
C ARG A 115 19.43 -14.68 -17.05
N GLU A 116 18.90 -13.61 -17.63
CA GLU A 116 19.25 -13.16 -18.98
C GLU A 116 20.74 -12.82 -19.08
N GLU A 117 21.27 -12.11 -18.08
CA GLU A 117 22.71 -11.79 -17.98
C GLU A 117 23.57 -13.05 -17.83
N LEU A 118 23.19 -13.98 -16.95
CA LEU A 118 23.90 -15.25 -16.81
C LEU A 118 23.93 -16.04 -18.13
N LYS A 119 22.79 -16.13 -18.81
CA LYS A 119 22.67 -16.80 -20.11
C LYS A 119 23.53 -16.11 -21.18
N HIS A 120 23.58 -14.77 -21.17
CA HIS A 120 24.42 -14.01 -22.08
C HIS A 120 25.91 -14.35 -21.88
N THR A 121 26.42 -14.32 -20.65
CA THR A 121 27.81 -14.67 -20.36
C THR A 121 28.15 -16.12 -20.75
N MET A 122 27.23 -17.06 -20.52
CA MET A 122 27.43 -18.45 -20.96
C MET A 122 27.52 -18.60 -22.48
N ASN A 123 26.71 -17.85 -23.24
CA ASN A 123 26.80 -17.85 -24.70
C ASN A 123 28.14 -17.26 -25.20
N VAL A 124 28.66 -16.21 -24.54
CA VAL A 124 29.99 -15.64 -24.86
C VAL A 124 31.08 -16.68 -24.61
N ARG A 125 30.99 -17.42 -23.50
CA ARG A 125 31.92 -18.51 -23.16
C ARG A 125 31.88 -19.64 -24.19
N GLU A 126 30.70 -20.06 -24.63
CA GLU A 126 30.58 -21.10 -25.65
C GLU A 126 31.24 -20.69 -26.97
N LYS A 127 31.11 -19.42 -27.36
CA LYS A 127 31.82 -18.87 -28.53
C LYS A 127 33.33 -18.90 -28.35
N GLU A 128 33.84 -18.50 -27.19
CA GLU A 128 35.27 -18.59 -26.87
C GLU A 128 35.78 -20.04 -26.99
N MET A 129 35.08 -20.99 -26.36
CA MET A 129 35.42 -22.41 -26.42
C MET A 129 35.38 -22.96 -27.86
N ALA A 130 34.45 -22.50 -28.68
CA ALA A 130 34.39 -22.85 -30.10
C ALA A 130 35.61 -22.31 -30.87
N ARG A 131 36.03 -21.06 -30.62
CA ARG A 131 37.24 -20.47 -31.23
C ARG A 131 38.50 -21.21 -30.79
N LYS A 132 38.59 -21.64 -29.53
CA LYS A 132 39.71 -22.45 -29.03
C LYS A 132 39.83 -23.77 -29.78
N LYS A 133 38.72 -24.51 -29.93
CA LYS A 133 38.68 -25.76 -30.71
C LYS A 133 39.08 -25.56 -32.18
N VAL A 134 38.77 -24.41 -32.78
CA VAL A 134 39.19 -24.09 -34.16
C VAL A 134 40.71 -23.90 -34.23
N LEU A 135 41.30 -23.18 -33.27
CA LEU A 135 42.74 -22.99 -33.19
C LEU A 135 43.48 -24.32 -32.99
N ASP A 136 43.00 -25.18 -32.08
CA ASP A 136 43.61 -26.48 -31.80
C ASP A 136 43.66 -27.34 -33.07
N LYS A 137 42.54 -27.40 -33.81
CA LYS A 137 42.47 -28.13 -35.09
C LYS A 137 43.39 -27.54 -36.16
N ALA A 138 43.53 -26.22 -36.23
CA ALA A 138 44.43 -25.57 -37.19
C ALA A 138 45.90 -25.92 -36.90
N LYS A 139 46.29 -25.94 -35.62
CA LYS A 139 47.63 -26.35 -35.16
C LYS A 139 47.92 -27.83 -35.45
N GLU A 140 46.94 -28.71 -35.28
CA GLU A 140 47.10 -30.15 -35.54
C GLU A 140 47.16 -30.50 -37.04
N ARG A 141 46.29 -29.90 -37.86
CA ARG A 141 46.11 -30.33 -39.27
C ARG A 141 47.06 -29.65 -40.25
N GLN A 142 47.43 -28.40 -40.02
CA GLN A 142 48.26 -27.62 -40.94
C GLN A 142 49.29 -26.77 -40.19
N PRO A 143 50.27 -27.39 -39.51
CA PRO A 143 51.25 -26.65 -38.70
C PRO A 143 52.12 -25.69 -39.51
N PHE A 144 52.30 -25.93 -40.81
CA PHE A 144 53.07 -25.06 -41.71
C PHE A 144 52.23 -23.93 -42.34
N ASN A 145 50.89 -23.95 -42.20
CA ASN A 145 50.02 -22.87 -42.66
C ASN A 145 49.97 -21.75 -41.60
N ARG A 146 51.08 -21.02 -41.51
CA ARG A 146 51.30 -20.00 -40.48
C ARG A 146 50.23 -18.89 -40.52
N GLN A 147 49.75 -18.52 -41.70
CA GLN A 147 48.70 -17.49 -41.84
C GLN A 147 47.38 -17.94 -41.20
N GLN A 148 46.95 -19.18 -41.45
CA GLN A 148 45.71 -19.71 -40.88
C GLN A 148 45.77 -19.83 -39.35
N VAL A 149 46.92 -20.28 -38.81
CA VAL A 149 47.13 -20.36 -37.37
C VAL A 149 47.10 -18.96 -36.75
N THR A 150 47.84 -17.99 -37.29
CA THR A 150 47.86 -16.61 -36.77
C THR A 150 46.47 -15.95 -36.81
N TYR A 151 45.68 -16.19 -37.85
CA TYR A 151 44.31 -15.70 -37.92
C TYR A 151 43.43 -16.30 -36.82
N ALA A 152 43.49 -17.62 -36.61
CA ALA A 152 42.73 -18.30 -35.55
C ALA A 152 43.17 -17.85 -34.14
N GLU A 153 44.47 -17.55 -33.94
CA GLU A 153 44.98 -16.98 -32.69
C GLU A 153 44.41 -15.58 -32.43
N SER A 154 44.35 -14.72 -33.45
CA SER A 154 43.75 -13.39 -33.31
C SER A 154 42.26 -13.45 -32.96
N GLU A 155 41.50 -14.36 -33.58
CA GLU A 155 40.07 -14.52 -33.29
C GLU A 155 39.81 -15.10 -31.89
N LEU A 156 40.65 -16.04 -31.43
CA LEU A 156 40.59 -16.51 -30.05
C LEU A 156 40.91 -15.39 -29.06
N LEU A 157 41.95 -14.59 -29.33
CA LEU A 157 42.33 -13.47 -28.45
C LEU A 157 41.18 -12.47 -28.26
N LYS A 158 40.46 -12.13 -29.35
CA LYS A 158 39.27 -11.27 -29.28
C LYS A 158 38.16 -11.90 -28.43
N ALA A 159 37.87 -13.20 -28.64
CA ALA A 159 36.83 -13.91 -27.91
C ALA A 159 37.16 -14.05 -26.41
N THR A 160 38.42 -14.33 -26.06
CA THR A 160 38.88 -14.39 -24.67
C THR A 160 38.81 -13.03 -23.99
N ALA A 161 39.12 -11.94 -24.71
CA ALA A 161 38.98 -10.58 -24.17
C ALA A 161 37.50 -10.21 -23.92
N GLU A 162 36.59 -10.58 -24.83
CA GLU A 162 35.15 -10.41 -24.63
C GLU A 162 34.63 -11.25 -23.46
N MET A 163 35.04 -12.52 -23.36
CA MET A 163 34.68 -13.39 -22.24
C MET A 163 35.15 -12.84 -20.90
N SER A 164 36.39 -12.36 -20.82
CA SER A 164 36.93 -11.76 -19.59
C SER A 164 36.13 -10.53 -19.15
N ARG A 165 35.71 -9.68 -20.10
CA ARG A 165 34.83 -8.54 -19.80
C ARG A 165 33.44 -8.98 -19.32
N SER A 166 32.82 -9.94 -20.01
CA SER A 166 31.49 -10.45 -19.65
C SER A 166 31.50 -11.15 -18.28
N ALA A 167 32.54 -11.93 -17.97
CA ALA A 167 32.70 -12.60 -16.67
C ALA A 167 32.84 -11.60 -15.51
N LYS A 168 33.60 -10.52 -15.71
CA LYS A 168 33.71 -9.44 -14.72
C LYS A 168 32.35 -8.77 -14.47
N GLY A 169 31.63 -8.41 -15.54
CA GLY A 169 30.30 -7.82 -15.42
C GLY A 169 29.30 -8.73 -14.72
N LEU A 170 29.30 -10.04 -15.03
CA LEU A 170 28.45 -11.01 -14.35
C LEU A 170 28.76 -11.11 -12.84
N SER A 171 30.04 -11.06 -12.46
CA SER A 171 30.46 -11.09 -11.06
C SER A 171 29.93 -9.88 -10.30
N GLU A 172 30.10 -8.67 -10.86
CA GLU A 172 29.63 -7.42 -10.26
C GLU A 172 28.10 -7.40 -10.15
N GLN A 173 27.39 -7.85 -11.19
CA GLN A 173 25.93 -7.92 -11.19
C GLN A 173 25.39 -8.96 -10.20
N THR A 174 26.08 -10.09 -10.04
CA THR A 174 25.73 -11.12 -9.05
C THR A 174 25.91 -10.59 -7.63
N GLU A 175 27.01 -9.89 -7.37
CA GLU A 175 27.25 -9.25 -6.08
C GLU A 175 26.20 -8.18 -5.78
N PHE A 176 25.87 -7.34 -6.76
CA PHE A 176 24.81 -6.33 -6.64
C PHE A 176 23.44 -6.97 -6.37
N PHE A 177 23.09 -8.04 -7.09
CA PHE A 177 21.86 -8.78 -6.88
C PHE A 177 21.75 -9.33 -5.45
N GLU A 178 22.82 -9.94 -4.93
CA GLU A 178 22.83 -10.49 -3.57
C GLU A 178 22.76 -9.37 -2.51
N LYS A 179 23.50 -8.27 -2.70
CA LYS A 179 23.44 -7.08 -1.82
C LYS A 179 22.04 -6.48 -1.80
N ARG A 180 21.43 -6.27 -2.97
CA ARG A 180 20.07 -5.74 -3.12
C ARG A 180 19.07 -6.62 -2.39
N LYS A 181 19.12 -7.94 -2.60
CA LYS A 181 18.25 -8.90 -1.91
C LYS A 181 18.35 -8.79 -0.39
N LEU A 182 19.57 -8.80 0.15
CA LEU A 182 19.77 -8.75 1.61
C LEU A 182 19.23 -7.44 2.20
N ALA A 183 19.54 -6.31 1.57
CA ALA A 183 19.08 -5.00 2.03
C ALA A 183 17.55 -4.86 1.93
N GLN A 184 16.96 -5.20 0.79
CA GLN A 184 15.52 -5.05 0.59
C GLN A 184 14.71 -6.00 1.47
N LEU A 185 15.14 -7.26 1.65
CA LEU A 185 14.44 -8.18 2.55
C LEU A 185 14.44 -7.66 3.99
N LYS A 186 15.58 -7.14 4.47
CA LYS A 186 15.67 -6.53 5.79
C LYS A 186 14.74 -5.33 5.93
N THR A 187 14.73 -4.44 4.95
CA THR A 187 13.86 -3.25 4.95
C THR A 187 12.40 -3.65 4.92
N LEU A 188 12.00 -4.57 4.05
CA LEU A 188 10.65 -5.06 3.91
C LEU A 188 10.10 -5.63 5.22
N LEU A 189 10.87 -6.52 5.87
CA LEU A 189 10.46 -7.12 7.13
C LEU A 189 10.36 -6.06 8.24
N SER A 190 11.28 -5.09 8.25
CA SER A 190 11.25 -3.98 9.21
C SER A 190 10.04 -3.06 8.99
N ASP A 191 9.70 -2.78 7.74
CA ASP A 191 8.54 -1.97 7.38
C ASP A 191 7.24 -2.67 7.74
N PHE A 192 7.12 -3.98 7.48
CA PHE A 192 5.98 -4.79 7.91
C PHE A 192 5.74 -4.66 9.42
N VAL A 193 6.76 -4.97 10.23
CA VAL A 193 6.65 -4.87 11.71
C VAL A 193 6.30 -3.45 12.15
N ARG A 194 6.88 -2.43 11.54
CA ARG A 194 6.58 -1.02 11.87
C ARG A 194 5.14 -0.63 11.53
N ILE A 195 4.61 -1.13 10.41
CA ILE A 195 3.22 -0.88 10.00
C ILE A 195 2.27 -1.47 11.04
N GLU A 196 2.42 -2.75 11.38
CA GLU A 196 1.62 -3.45 12.39
C GLU A 196 1.71 -2.76 13.75
N MET A 197 2.92 -2.41 14.20
CA MET A 197 3.12 -1.67 15.46
C MET A 197 2.36 -0.34 15.48
N THR A 198 2.37 0.39 14.36
CA THR A 198 1.68 1.68 14.27
C THR A 198 0.17 1.50 14.40
N PHE A 199 -0.38 0.52 13.67
CA PHE A 199 -1.80 0.21 13.72
C PHE A 199 -2.22 -0.26 15.12
N HIS A 200 -1.51 -1.25 15.68
CA HIS A 200 -1.85 -1.80 17.00
C HIS A 200 -1.75 -0.78 18.13
N ALA A 201 -0.75 0.12 18.10
CA ALA A 201 -0.67 1.19 19.08
C ALA A 201 -1.92 2.08 19.05
N LYS A 202 -2.38 2.46 17.85
CA LYS A 202 -3.59 3.27 17.68
C LYS A 202 -4.87 2.50 18.03
N ALA A 203 -4.94 1.22 17.67
CA ALA A 203 -6.07 0.37 18.01
C ALA A 203 -6.22 0.24 19.54
N VAL A 204 -5.14 0.02 20.29
CA VAL A 204 -5.20 -0.08 21.75
C VAL A 204 -5.64 1.24 22.39
N GLU A 205 -5.12 2.37 21.91
CA GLU A 205 -5.52 3.71 22.35
C GLU A 205 -7.03 3.91 22.17
N LEU A 206 -7.56 3.65 20.97
CA LEU A 206 -8.98 3.82 20.66
C LEU A 206 -9.88 2.80 21.37
N LEU A 207 -9.45 1.54 21.49
CA LEU A 207 -10.19 0.52 22.23
C LEU A 207 -10.29 0.86 23.72
N THR A 208 -9.28 1.53 24.29
CA THR A 208 -9.33 2.03 25.66
C THR A 208 -10.40 3.12 25.82
N VAL A 209 -10.50 4.03 24.84
CA VAL A 209 -11.57 5.04 24.80
C VAL A 209 -12.94 4.37 24.67
N ALA A 210 -13.10 3.43 23.75
CA ALA A 210 -14.33 2.67 23.57
C ALA A 210 -14.76 1.95 24.86
N PHE A 211 -13.80 1.35 25.58
CA PHE A 211 -14.07 0.67 26.84
C PHE A 211 -14.63 1.63 27.91
N GLN A 212 -14.08 2.84 28.00
CA GLN A 212 -14.59 3.88 28.91
C GLN A 212 -15.99 4.35 28.51
N GLN A 213 -16.23 4.59 27.21
CA GLN A 213 -17.54 5.00 26.69
C GLN A 213 -18.65 3.97 27.01
N ILE A 214 -18.31 2.67 26.95
CA ILE A 214 -19.24 1.61 27.34
C ILE A 214 -19.48 1.61 28.86
N ALA A 215 -18.44 1.84 29.66
CA ALA A 215 -18.55 1.90 31.12
C ALA A 215 -19.44 3.07 31.60
N ASP A 216 -19.54 4.15 30.82
CA ASP A 216 -20.39 5.30 31.10
C ASP A 216 -21.89 5.07 30.83
N ILE A 217 -22.26 3.91 30.24
CA ILE A 217 -23.68 3.56 30.03
C ILE A 217 -24.38 3.37 31.38
N ASN A 218 -25.36 4.21 31.67
CA ASN A 218 -26.15 4.18 32.89
C ASN A 218 -27.44 3.37 32.70
N ASP A 219 -27.31 2.05 32.85
CA ASP A 219 -28.40 1.08 32.77
C ASP A 219 -29.55 1.36 33.76
N ARG A 220 -29.24 1.85 34.97
CA ARG A 220 -30.24 2.20 35.99
C ARG A 220 -31.10 3.38 35.55
N ALA A 221 -30.49 4.44 35.04
CA ALA A 221 -31.21 5.61 34.55
C ALA A 221 -32.08 5.26 33.34
N ASP A 222 -31.56 4.44 32.43
CA ASP A 222 -32.29 3.96 31.27
C ASP A 222 -33.50 3.08 31.66
N LEU A 223 -33.33 2.17 32.63
CA LEU A 223 -34.43 1.37 33.14
C LEU A 223 -35.51 2.22 33.83
N GLU A 224 -35.14 3.26 34.56
CA GLU A 224 -36.10 4.21 35.13
C GLU A 224 -36.84 5.00 34.05
N ASN A 225 -36.15 5.42 32.99
CA ASN A 225 -36.77 6.06 31.82
C ASN A 225 -37.77 5.12 31.14
N PHE A 226 -37.41 3.84 30.97
CA PHE A 226 -38.32 2.82 30.46
C PHE A 226 -39.56 2.68 31.35
N LYS A 227 -39.41 2.55 32.67
CA LYS A 227 -40.55 2.44 33.61
C LYS A 227 -41.46 3.67 33.55
N ARG A 228 -40.90 4.88 33.41
CA ARG A 228 -41.68 6.11 33.25
C ARG A 228 -42.52 6.07 31.96
N LYS A 229 -41.91 5.72 30.82
CA LYS A 229 -42.63 5.57 29.54
C LYS A 229 -43.68 4.45 29.57
N LEU A 230 -43.43 3.36 30.29
CA LEU A 230 -44.39 2.27 30.45
C LEU A 230 -45.64 2.72 31.23
N ARG A 231 -45.47 3.55 32.26
CA ARG A 231 -46.58 4.08 33.08
C ARG A 231 -47.36 5.19 32.38
N SER A 232 -46.72 5.96 31.51
CA SER A 232 -47.35 7.02 30.73
C SER A 232 -46.83 6.97 29.30
N PRO A 233 -47.37 6.06 28.46
CA PRO A 233 -47.08 6.09 27.04
C PRO A 233 -47.70 7.37 26.47
N GLU A 234 -46.85 8.32 26.07
CA GLU A 234 -47.31 9.54 25.41
C GLU A 234 -48.24 9.15 24.25
N LYS A 235 -49.50 9.60 24.32
CA LYS A 235 -50.39 9.56 23.15
C LYS A 235 -49.76 10.47 22.11
N GLN A 236 -49.37 9.92 20.96
CA GLN A 236 -48.96 10.71 19.80
C GLN A 236 -50.04 11.77 19.54
N VAL A 237 -49.75 13.02 19.88
CA VAL A 237 -50.59 14.15 19.52
C VAL A 237 -50.39 14.31 18.02
N SER A 238 -51.31 13.78 17.22
CA SER A 238 -51.40 14.16 15.83
C SER A 238 -51.63 15.66 15.80
N THR A 239 -50.68 16.40 15.23
CA THR A 239 -50.87 17.77 14.79
C THR A 239 -51.78 17.76 13.56
N GLY A 240 -53.02 17.32 13.75
CA GLY A 240 -54.12 17.49 12.83
C GLY A 240 -54.76 18.84 13.11
N ILE A 241 -54.43 19.82 12.28
CA ILE A 241 -55.24 21.02 12.09
C ILE A 241 -56.67 20.56 11.77
N SER A 242 -57.59 20.66 12.73
CA SER A 242 -59.02 20.49 12.48
C SER A 242 -59.72 21.82 12.69
N VAL A 243 -59.99 22.45 11.55
CA VAL A 243 -60.76 23.68 11.37
C VAL A 243 -62.24 23.30 11.30
N ARG A 244 -63.08 24.00 12.08
CA ARG A 244 -64.56 24.15 11.99
C ARG A 244 -65.40 22.92 12.43
N SER A 245 -66.56 23.02 13.07
CA SER A 245 -67.59 24.07 13.05
C SER A 245 -68.60 23.93 14.22
N SER A 246 -69.14 25.08 14.64
CA SER A 246 -70.51 25.40 15.08
C SER A 246 -71.32 24.40 15.93
N SER A 247 -71.77 24.88 17.09
CA SER A 247 -73.11 24.60 17.60
C SER A 247 -73.76 25.88 18.08
N LEU A 248 -74.85 26.23 17.40
CA LEU A 248 -75.80 27.29 17.70
C LEU A 248 -76.46 27.05 19.05
N ALA A 249 -76.30 27.99 19.99
CA ALA A 249 -77.25 28.14 21.09
C ALA A 249 -77.28 29.62 21.55
N SER A 250 -78.47 30.18 21.44
CA SER A 250 -78.97 31.36 22.16
C SER A 250 -78.54 32.75 21.67
N LEU A 251 -79.25 33.18 20.63
CA LEU A 251 -79.61 34.58 20.40
C LEU A 251 -80.54 35.06 21.53
N MET A 252 -80.15 36.11 22.25
CA MET A 252 -81.13 36.98 22.91
C MET A 252 -80.61 38.43 23.02
N ASN A 253 -81.28 39.27 22.24
CA ASN A 253 -81.53 40.71 22.37
C ASN A 253 -80.48 41.75 21.90
N PRO A 254 -80.89 42.67 21.00
CA PRO A 254 -80.06 43.79 20.52
C PRO A 254 -80.43 45.10 21.24
N GLN A 255 -79.49 46.03 21.42
CA GLN A 255 -79.75 47.47 21.31
C GLN A 255 -78.46 48.30 21.10
N TYR A 256 -78.57 49.20 20.10
CA TYR A 256 -77.92 50.50 19.93
C TYR A 256 -76.48 50.65 19.36
N SER A 257 -76.41 51.42 18.27
CA SER A 257 -75.27 51.90 17.45
C SER A 257 -74.60 53.17 18.03
N PRO A 258 -73.74 53.95 17.30
CA PRO A 258 -72.73 53.69 16.25
C PRO A 258 -71.38 54.44 16.47
N ALA A 259 -70.47 54.32 15.47
CA ALA A 259 -69.44 55.30 15.06
C ALA A 259 -68.11 55.23 15.85
N ARG A 260 -66.90 55.48 15.30
CA ARG A 260 -66.44 56.03 14.01
C ARG A 260 -64.89 55.92 13.97
N ASP A 261 -64.32 56.22 12.79
CA ASP A 261 -62.94 56.66 12.53
C ASP A 261 -61.83 55.59 12.60
N ASP A 262 -60.74 55.69 11.85
CA ASP A 262 -60.38 56.17 10.50
C ASP A 262 -58.88 55.84 10.41
N GLU A 263 -58.37 55.65 9.19
CA GLU A 263 -56.97 55.95 8.83
C GLU A 263 -55.83 55.17 9.54
N ASP A 264 -54.72 54.82 8.92
CA ASP A 264 -54.28 54.96 7.56
C ASP A 264 -53.09 54.00 7.37
N SER A 265 -52.69 53.91 6.13
CA SER A 265 -51.29 53.81 5.73
C SER A 265 -50.78 52.46 5.22
N MET A 266 -50.74 52.39 3.88
CA MET A 266 -49.55 52.20 3.03
C MET A 266 -48.71 50.93 3.30
N THR A 267 -48.28 50.12 2.33
CA THR A 267 -48.28 50.17 0.86
C THR A 267 -47.73 48.82 0.37
N LEU A 268 -48.27 48.36 -0.78
CA LEU A 268 -47.59 47.87 -2.00
C LEU A 268 -46.16 47.29 -1.87
N GLY A 269 -45.78 46.18 -2.51
CA GLY A 269 -46.34 45.42 -3.64
C GLY A 269 -45.76 43.99 -3.67
N ARG A 270 -46.37 42.99 -4.32
CA ARG A 270 -46.50 42.79 -5.79
C ARG A 270 -45.15 42.99 -6.48
N LEU A 271 -44.50 42.06 -7.19
CA LEU A 271 -44.90 41.04 -8.19
C LEU A 271 -43.66 40.11 -8.38
N ARG A 272 -43.78 38.78 -8.46
CA ARG A 272 -44.03 37.94 -9.66
C ARG A 272 -42.87 37.84 -10.69
N SER A 273 -42.10 36.74 -10.58
CA SER A 273 -41.65 35.78 -11.64
C SER A 273 -40.75 36.29 -12.81
N PRO A 274 -40.29 35.47 -13.79
CA PRO A 274 -39.89 34.03 -13.87
C PRO A 274 -38.55 33.80 -14.66
N GLU A 275 -38.26 32.52 -15.00
CA GLU A 275 -37.47 31.99 -16.16
C GLU A 275 -36.00 31.56 -15.92
N LYS A 276 -35.70 30.24 -15.95
CA LYS A 276 -35.17 29.41 -17.08
C LYS A 276 -33.76 29.76 -17.56
N ASN A 277 -32.78 28.86 -17.38
CA ASN A 277 -32.20 28.08 -18.50
C ASN A 277 -31.07 27.10 -18.11
N LEU A 278 -30.96 26.10 -18.99
CA LEU A 278 -30.10 24.92 -19.16
C LEU A 278 -28.56 25.13 -19.09
N SER A 279 -27.82 24.09 -18.63
CA SER A 279 -26.57 23.53 -19.22
C SER A 279 -26.06 22.37 -18.33
N ALA A 280 -25.89 21.13 -18.81
CA ALA A 280 -24.79 20.53 -19.58
C ALA A 280 -23.51 20.16 -18.78
N LYS A 281 -23.22 18.84 -18.77
CA LYS A 281 -21.92 18.13 -18.64
C LYS A 281 -20.97 18.46 -17.47
N SER A 282 -20.60 17.42 -16.70
CA SER A 282 -19.29 16.76 -16.85
C SER A 282 -19.13 15.54 -15.93
N ARG A 283 -18.70 14.42 -16.54
CA ARG A 283 -18.13 13.26 -15.87
C ARG A 283 -16.64 13.54 -15.69
N SER A 284 -16.14 13.54 -14.46
CA SER A 284 -14.70 13.63 -14.18
C SER A 284 -14.14 12.24 -13.89
N GLY A 285 -13.34 11.73 -14.84
CA GLY A 285 -12.39 10.65 -14.62
C GLY A 285 -11.10 11.23 -14.05
N SER A 286 -10.55 10.59 -13.01
CA SER A 286 -9.41 11.06 -12.24
C SER A 286 -8.10 10.44 -12.72
N LEU A 287 -7.24 11.29 -13.31
CA LEU A 287 -5.86 11.56 -12.87
C LEU A 287 -4.81 10.42 -12.77
N ALA A 288 -4.91 9.35 -13.54
CA ALA A 288 -3.90 8.26 -13.55
C ALA A 288 -2.95 8.24 -14.78
N ALA A 289 -2.82 9.35 -15.53
CA ALA A 289 -2.17 9.31 -16.84
C ALA A 289 -1.16 10.44 -17.12
N MET A 290 -0.37 10.91 -16.15
CA MET A 290 0.74 11.84 -16.47
C MET A 290 1.88 11.79 -15.43
N MET A 291 2.65 10.70 -15.34
CA MET A 291 4.01 10.76 -14.75
C MET A 291 4.93 9.73 -15.39
N ASN A 292 5.48 10.08 -16.55
CA ASN A 292 6.74 9.55 -17.02
C ASN A 292 7.41 10.62 -17.89
N HIS A 293 8.45 11.29 -17.37
CA HIS A 293 9.67 11.72 -18.07
C HIS A 293 10.55 12.61 -17.17
N SER A 294 11.75 12.07 -16.91
CA SER A 294 13.05 12.63 -16.48
C SER A 294 13.26 14.15 -16.35
N SER A 295 13.95 14.57 -15.28
CA SER A 295 15.16 15.41 -15.38
C SER A 295 15.96 15.45 -14.08
N SER A 296 17.26 15.22 -14.25
CA SER A 296 18.42 15.34 -13.36
C SER A 296 18.51 16.63 -12.53
N ARG A 297 19.06 16.51 -11.31
CA ARG A 297 19.95 17.51 -10.73
C ARG A 297 20.90 16.90 -9.71
N GLU A 298 22.19 17.05 -9.99
CA GLU A 298 23.34 16.76 -9.13
C GLU A 298 23.41 17.78 -8.00
N GLU A 299 23.76 17.34 -6.79
CA GLU A 299 24.54 18.15 -5.84
C GLU A 299 25.62 17.28 -5.21
N THR A 300 26.86 17.70 -5.46
CA THR A 300 28.12 17.24 -4.89
C THR A 300 28.32 17.84 -3.50
N SER A 301 28.76 17.05 -2.53
CA SER A 301 29.61 17.57 -1.46
C SER A 301 30.70 16.57 -1.12
N ASP A 302 31.91 16.90 -1.59
CA ASP A 302 33.16 16.39 -1.04
C ASP A 302 33.33 16.87 0.40
N SER A 303 33.77 15.98 1.28
CA SER A 303 34.82 16.36 2.24
C SER A 303 35.69 15.14 2.51
N ASP A 304 36.88 15.24 1.92
CA ASP A 304 38.09 14.51 2.23
C ASP A 304 38.43 14.56 3.73
N GLY A 305 39.05 13.49 4.20
CA GLY A 305 39.41 13.25 5.59
C GLY A 305 40.33 12.05 5.74
N SER A 306 41.27 11.87 4.81
CA SER A 306 42.33 10.87 4.88
C SER A 306 43.45 11.37 5.79
N ARG A 307 43.71 10.72 6.93
CA ARG A 307 45.07 10.59 7.50
C ARG A 307 45.22 9.26 8.24
N ASP A 308 45.95 8.36 7.58
CA ASP A 308 46.66 7.24 8.17
C ASP A 308 47.61 7.69 9.28
N HIS A 309 47.72 6.88 10.34
CA HIS A 309 49.04 6.48 10.82
C HIS A 309 49.01 5.07 11.44
N SER A 310 49.79 4.20 10.80
CA SER A 310 50.37 2.93 11.22
C SER A 310 50.93 2.87 12.65
N THR A 311 50.82 1.73 13.36
CA THR A 311 51.88 0.69 13.56
C THR A 311 51.66 -0.19 14.80
N SER A 312 51.97 -1.50 14.65
CA SER A 312 52.64 -2.41 15.61
C SER A 312 51.85 -2.86 16.86
N GLU A 313 51.40 -4.13 16.91
CA GLU A 313 52.07 -5.34 17.44
C GLU A 313 52.15 -5.42 18.98
N ASP A 314 51.66 -6.56 19.48
CA ASP A 314 52.06 -7.35 20.65
C ASP A 314 52.32 -6.69 22.02
N THR A 315 51.55 -7.11 23.04
CA THR A 315 52.06 -7.98 24.13
C THR A 315 51.01 -8.18 25.26
N GLU A 316 50.78 -9.45 25.58
CA GLU A 316 50.68 -10.08 26.91
C GLU A 316 50.07 -9.38 28.16
N SER A 317 49.32 -10.21 28.90
CA SER A 317 49.20 -10.28 30.38
C SER A 317 48.24 -9.34 31.12
N ARG A 318 47.04 -9.84 31.43
CA ARG A 318 46.64 -10.33 32.79
C ARG A 318 45.22 -10.88 32.81
#